data_AF-A0A434TQG0-F1
#
_entry.id   AF-A0A434TQG0-F1
#
_cell.length_a   1.000
_cell.length_b   1.000
_cell.length_c   1.000
_cell.angle_alpha   90.00
_cell.angle_beta   90.00
_cell.angle_gamma   90.00
#
_symmetry.space_group_name_H-M   'P 1'
#
loop_
_entity.id
_entity.type
_entity.pdbx_description
1 polymer ?
#
loop_
_entity_poly.entity_id
_entity_poly.type
_entity_poly.pdbx_seq_one_letter_code
_entity_poly.pdbx_strand_id
1 'polypeptide(L)'
;MTQLDERKLDPAVALASLDETAPREPHRLFALKQGDCFAVTDAYGDIRGAGDGFFRDDTRVLSEFRLTIGGRPMSLLGASLSQDNVLFTSNLTNLPIQSAAGRDIPQGAIHIERVRLIWQDRLFDRITLSNYSREHSTIAISLHFAADFRDMFEVRGSTRPKRGTVHLAKTDKASVMLGYDGLDGLPRQSAISFSQAPDQLSDSRADFLIAVTKRSSKVLYVEVGPEVAETPNRDRFRAAAARARFAMRAKRRHGATVHSSGRVFNDWVERARADVALLTTELPTGPYPYAGIPWFST
;
A
#
# COMPACT_ATOMS: atom_id res chain seq x y z
N MET A 1 -27.24 -15.50 -41.11
CA MET A 1 -26.09 -15.38 -40.19
C MET A 1 -25.10 -14.44 -40.83
N THR A 2 -25.05 -13.20 -40.35
CA THR A 2 -24.22 -12.14 -40.92
C THR A 2 -22.81 -12.28 -40.33
N GLN A 3 -21.80 -12.47 -41.18
CA GLN A 3 -20.41 -12.62 -40.78
C GLN A 3 -19.90 -11.26 -40.27
N LEU A 4 -19.54 -11.20 -38.99
CA LEU A 4 -18.91 -10.01 -38.38
C LEU A 4 -17.44 -9.96 -38.83
N ASP A 5 -17.06 -8.87 -39.49
CA ASP A 5 -15.70 -8.57 -39.94
C ASP A 5 -14.88 -8.01 -38.77
N GLU A 6 -14.04 -8.84 -38.17
CA GLU A 6 -13.22 -8.53 -37.00
C GLU A 6 -12.26 -7.35 -37.19
N ARG A 7 -12.04 -6.89 -38.43
CA ARG A 7 -11.15 -5.76 -38.74
C ARG A 7 -11.82 -4.39 -38.63
N LYS A 8 -13.12 -4.33 -38.30
CA LYS A 8 -13.91 -3.09 -38.16
C LYS A 8 -14.35 -2.78 -36.72
N LEU A 9 -13.92 -3.56 -35.74
CA LEU A 9 -14.21 -3.24 -34.34
C LEU A 9 -13.28 -2.11 -33.88
N ASP A 10 -13.85 -0.93 -33.67
CA ASP A 10 -13.16 0.16 -32.98
C ASP A 10 -12.80 -0.33 -31.56
N PRO A 11 -11.50 -0.37 -31.19
CA PRO A 11 -11.09 -0.82 -29.85
C PRO A 11 -11.70 0.03 -28.73
N ALA A 12 -12.19 1.24 -29.01
CA ALA A 12 -12.94 2.06 -28.04
C ALA A 12 -14.36 1.53 -27.78
N VAL A 13 -14.98 0.82 -28.72
CA VAL A 13 -16.33 0.25 -28.58
C VAL A 13 -16.30 -1.08 -27.80
N ALA A 14 -15.19 -1.82 -27.85
CA ALA A 14 -14.99 -3.03 -27.04
C ALA A 14 -14.82 -2.74 -25.53
N LEU A 15 -14.60 -1.48 -25.14
CA LEU A 15 -14.55 -1.03 -23.75
C LEU A 15 -15.92 -0.59 -23.19
N ALA A 16 -16.96 -0.54 -24.03
CA ALA A 16 -18.30 -0.07 -23.66
C ALA A 16 -19.26 -1.24 -23.40
N SER A 17 -19.03 -1.96 -22.30
CA SER A 17 -20.04 -2.73 -21.56
C SER A 17 -19.40 -3.39 -20.33
N LEU A 18 -18.79 -2.58 -19.47
CA LEU A 18 -18.57 -3.00 -18.09
C LEU A 18 -19.87 -2.71 -17.33
N ASP A 19 -20.77 -3.68 -17.37
CA ASP A 19 -21.95 -3.74 -16.51
C ASP A 19 -21.57 -3.43 -15.05
N GLU A 20 -22.47 -2.73 -14.34
CA GLU A 20 -22.31 -2.22 -12.96
C GLU A 20 -22.15 -3.31 -11.87
N THR A 21 -21.86 -4.56 -12.24
CA THR A 21 -21.60 -5.66 -11.31
C THR A 21 -20.49 -6.56 -11.85
N ALA A 22 -19.26 -6.05 -11.92
CA ALA A 22 -18.12 -6.90 -12.26
C ALA A 22 -17.92 -8.00 -11.17
N PRO A 23 -17.69 -9.28 -11.55
CA PRO A 23 -17.47 -10.34 -10.58
C PRO A 23 -16.16 -10.09 -9.81
N ARG A 24 -16.23 -10.16 -8.49
CA ARG A 24 -15.08 -10.11 -7.58
C ARG A 24 -14.11 -11.25 -7.92
N GLU A 25 -13.06 -10.97 -8.70
CA GLU A 25 -11.83 -11.76 -8.57
C GLU A 25 -11.45 -11.79 -7.08
N PRO A 26 -11.07 -12.95 -6.50
CA PRO A 26 -10.54 -12.95 -5.15
C PRO A 26 -9.36 -11.98 -5.13
N HIS A 27 -9.49 -10.88 -4.37
CA HIS A 27 -8.48 -9.82 -4.34
C HIS A 27 -7.11 -10.45 -4.09
N ARG A 28 -6.25 -10.44 -5.11
CA ARG A 28 -4.87 -10.91 -4.97
C ARG A 28 -4.21 -10.02 -3.92
N LEU A 29 -3.90 -10.61 -2.77
CA LEU A 29 -3.26 -9.92 -1.66
C LEU A 29 -1.74 -9.91 -1.85
N PHE A 30 -1.11 -8.83 -1.41
CA PHE A 30 0.32 -8.63 -1.42
C PHE A 30 0.80 -8.38 0.00
N ALA A 31 1.93 -8.98 0.37
CA ALA A 31 2.51 -8.91 1.69
C ALA A 31 3.89 -8.25 1.66
N LEU A 32 4.12 -7.33 2.59
CA LEU A 32 5.43 -6.79 2.93
C LEU A 32 5.73 -7.16 4.39
N LYS A 33 6.99 -7.45 4.73
CA LYS A 33 7.41 -7.74 6.10
C LYS A 33 8.82 -7.25 6.39
N GLN A 34 9.01 -6.70 7.58
CA GLN A 34 10.31 -6.43 8.16
C GLN A 34 10.23 -6.51 9.68
N GLY A 35 11.05 -7.38 10.29
CA GLY A 35 10.98 -7.64 11.73
C GLY A 35 9.60 -8.15 12.13
N ASP A 36 9.03 -7.51 13.14
CA ASP A 36 7.71 -7.80 13.73
C ASP A 36 6.59 -6.98 13.08
N CYS A 37 6.92 -6.25 12.01
CA CYS A 37 5.98 -5.51 11.20
C CYS A 37 5.68 -6.21 9.88
N PHE A 38 4.42 -6.26 9.49
CA PHE A 38 4.01 -6.65 8.15
C PHE A 38 2.78 -5.88 7.70
N ALA A 39 2.64 -5.71 6.38
CA ALA A 39 1.49 -5.08 5.75
C ALA A 39 0.90 -6.02 4.72
N VAL A 40 -0.41 -6.17 4.73
CA VAL A 40 -1.18 -6.86 3.70
C VAL A 40 -2.10 -5.86 3.02
N THR A 41 -2.12 -5.88 1.69
CA THR A 41 -2.90 -4.97 0.85
C THR A 41 -3.47 -5.72 -0.34
N ASP A 42 -4.49 -5.18 -0.99
CA ASP A 42 -4.92 -5.69 -2.29
C ASP A 42 -3.99 -5.22 -3.44
N ALA A 43 -4.35 -5.58 -4.68
CA ALA A 43 -3.64 -5.17 -5.88
C ALA A 43 -3.66 -3.65 -6.16
N TYR A 44 -4.62 -2.91 -5.61
CA TYR A 44 -4.67 -1.44 -5.69
C TYR A 44 -3.76 -0.77 -4.64
N GLY A 45 -3.14 -1.57 -3.76
CA GLY A 45 -2.44 -1.10 -2.58
C GLY A 45 -3.41 -0.63 -1.48
N ASP A 46 -4.70 -0.91 -1.58
CA ASP A 46 -5.65 -0.52 -0.57
C ASP A 46 -5.63 -1.50 0.61
N ILE A 47 -5.84 -0.94 1.80
CA ILE A 47 -6.19 -1.68 3.02
C ILE A 47 -7.67 -1.40 3.32
N ARG A 48 -8.49 -2.44 3.44
CA ARG A 48 -9.95 -2.37 3.64
C ARG A 48 -10.43 -2.96 4.97
N GLY A 49 -9.59 -3.70 5.68
CA GLY A 49 -9.84 -4.16 7.05
C GLY A 49 -10.54 -5.51 7.17
N ALA A 50 -10.78 -6.23 6.07
CA ALA A 50 -11.41 -7.56 6.10
C ALA A 50 -10.47 -8.66 6.63
N GLY A 51 -9.16 -8.43 6.52
CA GLY A 51 -8.09 -9.34 6.95
C GLY A 51 -6.70 -8.79 6.58
N ASP A 52 -6.69 -7.81 5.69
CA ASP A 52 -5.60 -6.91 5.38
C ASP A 52 -5.41 -5.81 6.44
N GLY A 53 -4.25 -5.17 6.42
CA GLY A 53 -3.83 -4.21 7.45
C GLY A 53 -2.33 -3.98 7.49
N PHE A 54 -1.91 -2.94 8.20
CA PHE A 54 -0.54 -2.82 8.69
C PHE A 54 -0.52 -3.27 10.16
N PHE A 55 0.36 -4.20 10.46
CA PHE A 55 0.49 -4.85 11.75
C PHE A 55 1.87 -4.58 12.33
N ARG A 56 1.90 -4.38 13.64
CA ARG A 56 3.11 -4.28 14.47
C ARG A 56 2.82 -5.00 15.77
N ASP A 57 3.73 -5.87 16.19
CA ASP A 57 3.61 -6.64 17.44
C ASP A 57 2.22 -7.31 17.56
N ASP A 58 1.84 -8.04 16.50
CA ASP A 58 0.54 -8.69 16.34
C ASP A 58 -0.72 -7.83 16.36
N THR A 59 -0.56 -6.52 16.44
CA THR A 59 -1.69 -5.59 16.49
C THR A 59 -1.84 -4.87 15.15
N ARG A 60 -3.06 -4.86 14.60
CA ARG A 60 -3.40 -4.08 13.41
C ARG A 60 -3.45 -2.60 13.74
N VAL A 61 -2.34 -1.91 13.48
CA VAL A 61 -2.18 -0.47 13.69
C VAL A 61 -2.71 0.37 12.53
N LEU A 62 -3.03 -0.23 11.38
CA LEU A 62 -3.75 0.44 10.29
C LEU A 62 -4.74 -0.55 9.68
N SER A 63 -6.03 -0.33 9.91
CA SER A 63 -7.13 -1.19 9.46
C SER A 63 -7.79 -0.70 8.18
N GLU A 64 -7.60 0.58 7.83
CA GLU A 64 -7.99 1.13 6.54
C GLU A 64 -6.87 2.04 6.03
N PHE A 65 -6.58 1.96 4.73
CA PHE A 65 -5.71 2.89 4.03
C PHE A 65 -6.00 2.83 2.53
N ARG A 66 -6.94 3.67 2.08
CA ARG A 66 -7.46 3.66 0.71
C ARG A 66 -7.20 4.97 0.00
N LEU A 67 -6.83 4.88 -1.28
CA LEU A 67 -6.62 6.03 -2.15
C LEU A 67 -7.82 6.18 -3.09
N THR A 68 -8.37 7.39 -3.18
CA THR A 68 -9.33 7.75 -4.23
C THR A 68 -8.88 9.00 -4.98
N ILE A 69 -9.33 9.14 -6.22
CA ILE A 69 -9.03 10.28 -7.09
C ILE A 69 -10.33 10.81 -7.67
N GLY A 70 -10.56 12.13 -7.52
CA GLY A 70 -11.81 12.76 -7.94
C GLY A 70 -13.05 12.14 -7.26
N GLY A 71 -12.90 11.64 -6.03
CA GLY A 71 -13.95 10.93 -5.29
C GLY A 71 -14.30 9.54 -5.83
N ARG A 72 -13.51 8.99 -6.78
CA ARG A 72 -13.75 7.69 -7.41
C ARG A 72 -12.62 6.70 -7.15
N PRO A 73 -12.92 5.38 -7.23
CA PRO A 73 -11.88 4.38 -7.37
C PRO A 73 -11.11 4.55 -8.69
N MET A 74 -9.95 3.91 -8.77
CA MET A 74 -9.09 3.90 -9.95
C MET A 74 -9.20 2.56 -10.69
N SER A 75 -8.76 2.51 -11.94
CA SER A 75 -8.57 1.27 -12.70
C SER A 75 -7.18 0.70 -12.47
N LEU A 76 -7.07 -0.60 -12.22
CA LEU A 76 -5.80 -1.30 -12.03
C LEU A 76 -5.14 -1.60 -13.38
N LEU A 77 -3.87 -1.21 -13.54
CA LEU A 77 -3.05 -1.58 -14.70
C LEU A 77 -2.13 -2.76 -14.39
N GLY A 78 -1.70 -2.88 -13.13
CA GLY A 78 -0.92 -4.02 -12.68
C GLY A 78 -0.34 -3.81 -11.29
N ALA A 79 -0.03 -4.92 -10.61
CA ALA A 79 0.58 -4.91 -9.29
C ALA A 79 1.66 -5.98 -9.19
N SER A 80 2.76 -5.67 -8.48
CA SER A 80 3.88 -6.59 -8.34
C SER A 80 4.65 -6.36 -7.05
N LEU A 81 5.33 -7.42 -6.59
CA LEU A 81 6.42 -7.34 -5.64
C LEU A 81 7.74 -7.34 -6.40
N SER A 82 8.73 -6.58 -5.92
CA SER A 82 10.10 -6.72 -6.38
C SER A 82 10.63 -8.13 -6.10
N GLN A 83 11.63 -8.57 -6.86
CA GLN A 83 12.22 -9.91 -6.71
C GLN A 83 12.79 -10.17 -5.31
N ASP A 84 13.17 -9.12 -4.59
CA ASP A 84 13.64 -9.19 -3.20
C ASP A 84 12.51 -9.08 -2.16
N ASN A 85 11.23 -9.00 -2.56
CA ASN A 85 10.07 -8.80 -1.69
C ASN A 85 10.11 -7.51 -0.85
N VAL A 86 10.97 -6.54 -1.19
CA VAL A 86 11.13 -5.30 -0.41
C VAL A 86 10.13 -4.23 -0.83
N LEU A 87 9.84 -4.12 -2.12
CA LEU A 87 8.91 -3.13 -2.66
C LEU A 87 7.65 -3.80 -3.19
N PHE A 88 6.52 -3.25 -2.82
CA PHE A 88 5.26 -3.45 -3.51
C PHE A 88 4.99 -2.26 -4.42
N THR A 89 4.59 -2.51 -5.67
CA THR A 89 4.20 -1.48 -6.63
C THR A 89 2.82 -1.77 -7.19
N SER A 90 1.96 -0.77 -7.20
CA SER A 90 0.68 -0.78 -7.92
C SER A 90 0.67 0.36 -8.95
N ASN A 91 0.36 0.03 -10.20
CA ASN A 91 0.15 0.98 -11.29
C ASN A 91 -1.35 1.06 -11.58
N LEU A 92 -1.88 2.28 -11.52
CA LEU A 92 -3.30 2.58 -11.62
C LEU A 92 -3.53 3.72 -12.60
N THR A 93 -4.78 3.89 -13.03
CA THR A 93 -5.20 5.09 -13.77
C THR A 93 -6.57 5.59 -13.34
N ASN A 94 -6.84 6.87 -13.54
CA ASN A 94 -8.13 7.46 -13.21
C ASN A 94 -9.25 6.90 -14.13
N LEU A 95 -10.43 6.72 -13.55
CA LEU A 95 -11.70 6.71 -14.29
C LEU A 95 -12.04 8.13 -14.75
N PRO A 96 -13.08 8.34 -15.59
CA PRO A 96 -13.53 9.70 -15.92
C PRO A 96 -13.84 10.48 -14.63
N ILE A 97 -13.20 11.64 -14.45
CA ILE A 97 -13.35 12.51 -13.27
C ILE A 97 -13.38 13.97 -13.72
N GLN A 98 -13.70 14.88 -12.80
CA GLN A 98 -13.51 16.30 -12.99
C GLN A 98 -12.31 16.81 -12.18
N SER A 99 -11.56 17.73 -12.77
CA SER A 99 -10.59 18.55 -12.05
C SER A 99 -11.27 19.44 -11.02
N ALA A 100 -10.50 19.98 -10.07
CA ALA A 100 -11.00 20.94 -9.09
C ALA A 100 -11.60 22.23 -9.73
N ALA A 101 -11.23 22.53 -10.98
CA ALA A 101 -11.77 23.65 -11.75
C ALA A 101 -13.00 23.27 -12.60
N GLY A 102 -13.58 22.07 -12.42
CA GLY A 102 -14.76 21.61 -13.14
C GLY A 102 -14.51 21.14 -14.58
N ARG A 103 -13.25 21.06 -15.02
CA ARG A 103 -12.91 20.49 -16.34
C ARG A 103 -12.86 18.98 -16.30
N ASP A 104 -13.39 18.34 -17.34
CA ASP A 104 -13.34 16.90 -17.49
C ASP A 104 -11.90 16.40 -17.72
N ILE A 105 -11.56 15.33 -17.02
CA ILE A 105 -10.34 14.56 -17.22
C ILE A 105 -10.77 13.17 -17.68
N PRO A 106 -10.44 12.77 -18.92
CA PRO A 106 -10.86 11.47 -19.45
C PRO A 106 -10.16 10.33 -18.70
N GLN A 107 -10.73 9.13 -18.79
CA GLN A 107 -10.09 7.92 -18.32
C GLN A 107 -8.69 7.77 -18.91
N GLY A 108 -7.73 7.27 -18.14
CA GLY A 108 -6.38 7.02 -18.68
C GLY A 108 -5.46 8.25 -18.67
N ALA A 109 -5.98 9.46 -18.41
CA ALA A 109 -5.20 10.69 -18.52
C ALA A 109 -4.15 10.84 -17.41
N ILE A 110 -4.47 10.34 -16.22
CA ILE A 110 -3.64 10.38 -15.03
C ILE A 110 -3.21 8.97 -14.70
N HIS A 111 -1.90 8.75 -14.68
CA HIS A 111 -1.31 7.54 -14.14
C HIS A 111 -0.96 7.75 -12.68
N ILE A 112 -1.15 6.71 -11.87
CA ILE A 112 -0.85 6.70 -10.46
C ILE A 112 0.03 5.50 -10.17
N GLU A 113 1.25 5.75 -9.71
CA GLU A 113 2.15 4.71 -9.19
C GLU A 113 2.16 4.80 -7.66
N ARG A 114 1.80 3.72 -6.99
CA ARG A 114 1.98 3.57 -5.54
C ARG A 114 3.13 2.60 -5.29
N VAL A 115 4.14 3.03 -4.53
CA VAL A 115 5.28 2.18 -4.14
C VAL A 115 5.40 2.14 -2.63
N ARG A 116 5.40 0.94 -2.04
CA ARG A 116 5.46 0.73 -0.60
C ARG A 116 6.64 -0.12 -0.16
N LEU A 117 7.10 0.14 1.07
CA LEU A 117 8.04 -0.70 1.80
C LEU A 117 7.84 -0.57 3.31
N ILE A 118 8.38 -1.51 4.08
CA ILE A 118 8.45 -1.43 5.54
C ILE A 118 9.91 -1.31 5.96
N TRP A 119 10.21 -0.37 6.85
CA TRP A 119 11.53 -0.23 7.45
C TRP A 119 11.43 0.42 8.83
N GLN A 120 12.00 -0.23 9.86
CA GLN A 120 12.01 0.25 11.25
C GLN A 120 10.61 0.65 11.73
N ASP A 121 9.72 -0.34 11.76
CA ASP A 121 8.35 -0.25 12.29
C ASP A 121 7.45 0.79 11.61
N ARG A 122 7.82 1.14 10.38
CA ARG A 122 7.17 2.17 9.59
C ARG A 122 6.88 1.69 8.18
N LEU A 123 5.64 1.88 7.77
CA LEU A 123 5.20 1.74 6.38
C LEU A 123 5.46 3.05 5.64
N PHE A 124 6.21 2.98 4.56
CA PHE A 124 6.41 4.11 3.64
C PHE A 124 5.53 3.88 2.41
N ASP A 125 4.78 4.89 1.97
CA ASP A 125 4.02 4.91 0.72
C ASP A 125 4.43 6.12 -0.12
N ARG A 126 4.86 5.88 -1.35
CA ARG A 126 5.16 6.91 -2.35
C ARG A 126 4.10 6.85 -3.43
N ILE A 127 3.32 7.92 -3.54
CA ILE A 127 2.24 8.06 -4.51
C ILE A 127 2.69 9.07 -5.56
N THR A 128 2.97 8.59 -6.77
CA THR A 128 3.32 9.43 -7.92
C THR A 128 2.10 9.61 -8.81
N LEU A 129 1.75 10.85 -9.11
CA LEU A 129 0.77 11.21 -10.14
C LEU A 129 1.50 11.68 -11.37
N SER A 130 1.18 11.13 -12.53
CA SER A 130 1.71 11.55 -13.82
C SER A 130 0.57 11.94 -14.74
N ASN A 131 0.57 13.18 -15.21
CA ASN A 131 -0.43 13.67 -16.14
C ASN A 131 0.07 13.51 -17.59
N TYR A 132 -0.53 12.57 -18.32
CA TYR A 132 -0.20 12.30 -19.73
C TYR A 132 -1.06 13.10 -20.72
N SER A 133 -2.02 13.88 -20.22
CA SER A 133 -2.82 14.78 -21.05
C SER A 133 -2.02 16.03 -21.49
N ARG A 134 -2.61 16.79 -22.41
CA ARG A 134 -2.07 18.10 -22.86
C ARG A 134 -2.51 19.26 -21.95
N GLU A 135 -3.40 18.99 -20.99
CA GLU A 135 -4.03 19.99 -20.15
C GLU A 135 -3.39 20.06 -18.75
N HIS A 136 -3.48 21.24 -18.14
CA HIS A 136 -3.08 21.43 -16.75
C HIS A 136 -4.26 21.02 -15.87
N SER A 137 -4.03 20.13 -14.90
CA SER A 137 -5.09 19.59 -14.05
C SER A 137 -4.73 19.75 -12.58
N THR A 138 -5.68 20.26 -11.79
CA THR A 138 -5.66 20.13 -10.34
C THR A 138 -6.54 18.96 -9.97
N ILE A 139 -5.93 17.93 -9.38
CA ILE A 139 -6.55 16.64 -9.12
C ILE A 139 -6.86 16.56 -7.62
N ALA A 140 -8.12 16.28 -7.29
CA ALA A 140 -8.52 15.97 -5.93
C ALA A 140 -8.12 14.53 -5.58
N ILE A 141 -7.41 14.36 -4.48
CA ILE A 141 -6.97 13.08 -3.94
C ILE A 141 -7.43 12.95 -2.51
N SER A 142 -7.94 11.78 -2.15
CA SER A 142 -8.33 11.47 -0.78
C SER A 142 -7.64 10.20 -0.30
N LEU A 143 -7.02 10.28 0.87
CA LEU A 143 -6.56 9.13 1.63
C LEU A 143 -7.54 8.90 2.77
N HIS A 144 -8.20 7.75 2.76
CA HIS A 144 -9.05 7.29 3.86
C HIS A 144 -8.25 6.36 4.74
N PHE A 145 -8.37 6.51 6.06
CA PHE A 145 -7.61 5.72 7.02
C PHE A 145 -8.37 5.46 8.31
N ALA A 146 -8.03 4.36 8.95
CA ALA A 146 -8.53 3.98 10.26
C ALA A 146 -7.53 3.05 10.96
N ALA A 147 -7.59 3.02 12.28
CA ALA A 147 -6.86 2.06 13.11
C ALA A 147 -7.84 1.47 14.12
N ASP A 148 -7.98 0.15 14.12
CA ASP A 148 -8.85 -0.55 15.05
C ASP A 148 -8.10 -1.20 16.21
N PHE A 149 -6.77 -1.34 16.12
CA PHE A 149 -5.92 -1.97 17.13
C PHE A 149 -6.38 -3.37 17.53
N ARG A 150 -6.95 -4.11 16.57
CA ARG A 150 -7.29 -5.53 16.77
C ARG A 150 -6.03 -6.37 16.69
N ASP A 151 -5.88 -7.29 17.64
CA ASP A 151 -4.80 -8.27 17.55
C ASP A 151 -5.07 -9.31 16.45
N MET A 152 -4.05 -10.08 16.08
CA MET A 152 -4.13 -11.08 15.03
C MET A 152 -5.24 -12.11 15.24
N PHE A 153 -5.54 -12.50 16.49
CA PHE A 153 -6.62 -13.44 16.77
C PHE A 153 -7.99 -12.80 16.56
N GLU A 154 -8.16 -11.53 16.94
CA GLU A 154 -9.37 -10.76 16.65
C GLU A 154 -9.62 -10.62 15.15
N VAL A 155 -8.58 -10.32 14.36
CA VAL A 155 -8.68 -10.25 12.90
C VAL A 155 -9.06 -11.61 12.30
N ARG A 156 -8.65 -12.72 12.93
CA ARG A 156 -9.03 -14.10 12.55
C ARG A 156 -10.44 -14.51 13.00
N GLY A 157 -11.19 -13.62 13.65
CA GLY A 157 -12.57 -13.86 14.06
C GLY A 157 -12.76 -14.25 15.52
N SER A 158 -11.69 -14.32 16.32
CA SER A 158 -11.83 -14.44 17.77
C SER A 158 -12.51 -13.18 18.32
N THR A 159 -13.39 -13.35 19.30
CA THR A 159 -14.02 -12.23 19.99
C THR A 159 -13.34 -12.02 21.35
N ARG A 160 -12.90 -10.79 21.63
CA ARG A 160 -12.38 -10.44 22.96
C ARG A 160 -13.53 -10.01 23.87
N PRO A 161 -13.61 -10.51 25.12
CA PRO A 161 -14.65 -10.11 26.06
C PRO A 161 -14.50 -8.66 26.53
N LYS A 162 -13.28 -8.12 26.47
CA LYS A 162 -12.96 -6.74 26.82
C LYS A 162 -11.93 -6.18 25.84
N ARG A 163 -12.01 -4.88 25.61
CA ARG A 163 -11.01 -4.10 24.87
C ARG A 163 -10.50 -2.96 25.74
N GLY A 164 -9.34 -2.44 25.37
CA GLY A 164 -8.78 -1.23 25.94
C GLY A 164 -9.52 0.03 25.49
N THR A 165 -8.87 1.17 25.67
CA THR A 165 -9.50 2.49 25.45
C THR A 165 -9.01 3.09 24.14
N VAL A 166 -9.94 3.35 23.21
CA VAL A 166 -9.64 4.12 21.98
C VAL A 166 -9.64 5.61 22.32
N HIS A 167 -8.60 6.33 21.88
CA HIS A 167 -8.48 7.76 22.06
C HIS A 167 -8.98 8.51 20.82
N LEU A 168 -9.45 9.75 21.04
CA LEU A 168 -9.74 10.66 19.93
C LEU A 168 -8.47 10.92 19.11
N ALA A 169 -8.63 10.96 17.80
CA ALA A 169 -7.53 11.26 16.90
C ALA A 169 -6.99 12.66 17.16
N LYS A 170 -5.66 12.82 17.14
CA LYS A 170 -5.00 14.12 17.21
C LYS A 170 -4.49 14.49 15.84
N THR A 171 -5.06 15.54 15.25
CA THR A 171 -4.63 16.09 13.96
C THR A 171 -3.69 17.27 14.17
N ASP A 172 -2.66 17.36 13.35
CA ASP A 172 -1.79 18.51 13.19
C ASP A 172 -1.77 18.93 11.70
N LYS A 173 -0.98 19.94 11.32
CA LYS A 173 -0.93 20.52 9.98
C LYS A 173 -0.70 19.49 8.86
N ALA A 174 0.11 18.46 9.11
CA ALA A 174 0.48 17.46 8.10
C ALA A 174 0.58 16.04 8.69
N SER A 175 -0.14 15.78 9.78
CA SER A 175 -0.16 14.47 10.40
C SER A 175 -1.43 14.22 11.21
N VAL A 176 -1.73 12.95 11.42
CA VAL A 176 -2.78 12.48 12.31
C VAL A 176 -2.26 11.33 13.16
N MET A 177 -2.60 11.35 14.44
CA MET A 177 -2.27 10.30 15.40
C MET A 177 -3.55 9.61 15.86
N LEU A 178 -3.62 8.31 15.61
CA LEU A 178 -4.64 7.41 16.15
C LEU A 178 -4.04 6.67 17.34
N GLY A 179 -4.76 6.61 18.47
CA GLY A 179 -4.24 6.09 19.73
C GLY A 179 -5.18 5.10 20.41
N TYR A 180 -4.60 4.13 21.10
CA TYR A 180 -5.31 3.12 21.88
C TYR A 180 -4.46 2.65 23.06
N ASP A 181 -5.02 2.63 24.27
CA ASP A 181 -4.37 2.00 25.42
C ASP A 181 -4.90 0.59 25.59
N GLY A 182 -4.01 -0.40 25.55
CA GLY A 182 -4.40 -1.79 25.78
C GLY A 182 -4.77 -2.07 27.23
N LEU A 183 -5.38 -3.24 27.47
CA LEU A 183 -5.68 -3.71 28.83
C LEU A 183 -4.41 -4.00 29.66
N ASP A 184 -3.28 -4.11 28.98
CA ASP A 184 -1.93 -4.19 29.55
C ASP A 184 -1.38 -2.82 30.00
N GLY A 185 -2.13 -1.74 29.78
CA GLY A 185 -1.69 -0.37 30.06
C GLY A 185 -0.65 0.16 29.07
N LEU A 186 -0.35 -0.59 28.00
CA LEU A 186 0.62 -0.16 27.00
C LEU A 186 -0.06 0.67 25.90
N PRO A 187 0.47 1.87 25.58
CA PRO A 187 -0.05 2.69 24.51
C PRO A 187 0.31 2.08 23.16
N ARG A 188 -0.66 2.09 22.24
CA ARG A 188 -0.51 1.70 20.84
C ARG A 188 -0.92 2.87 19.98
N GLN A 189 -0.07 3.19 19.02
CA GLN A 189 -0.20 4.39 18.21
C GLN A 189 0.02 4.09 16.73
N SER A 190 -0.73 4.82 15.90
CA SER A 190 -0.61 4.85 14.44
C SER A 190 -0.60 6.29 13.99
N ALA A 191 0.62 6.79 13.77
CA ALA A 191 0.88 8.13 13.30
C ALA A 191 1.04 8.11 11.78
N ILE A 192 0.21 8.89 11.08
CA ILE A 192 0.26 9.07 9.64
C ILE A 192 0.81 10.47 9.38
N SER A 193 1.99 10.57 8.76
CA SER A 193 2.62 11.83 8.37
C SER A 193 2.59 12.00 6.85
N PHE A 194 2.38 13.22 6.37
CA PHE A 194 2.29 13.56 4.94
C PHE A 194 3.40 14.53 4.53
N SER A 195 3.96 14.37 3.31
CA SER A 195 5.00 15.27 2.78
C SER A 195 4.52 16.68 2.44
N GLN A 196 3.21 16.86 2.35
CA GLN A 196 2.55 18.15 2.18
C GLN A 196 1.37 18.22 3.14
N ALA A 197 1.02 19.42 3.60
CA ALA A 197 -0.20 19.62 4.37
C ALA A 197 -1.42 19.27 3.49
N PRO A 198 -2.36 18.43 3.97
CA PRO A 198 -3.66 18.26 3.31
C PRO A 198 -4.42 19.58 3.27
N ASP A 199 -5.21 19.80 2.20
CA ASP A 199 -6.14 20.92 2.11
C ASP A 199 -7.29 20.78 3.12
N GLN A 200 -7.69 19.53 3.41
CA GLN A 200 -8.57 19.20 4.53
C GLN A 200 -8.05 17.94 5.23
N LEU A 201 -8.03 17.97 6.56
CA LEU A 201 -7.64 16.84 7.39
C LEU A 201 -8.66 16.62 8.48
N SER A 202 -9.09 15.37 8.63
CA SER A 202 -9.98 14.86 9.67
C SER A 202 -9.35 13.66 10.37
N ASP A 203 -10.07 13.07 11.31
CA ASP A 203 -9.66 11.86 12.04
C ASP A 203 -9.61 10.59 11.19
N SER A 204 -10.26 10.57 10.01
CA SER A 204 -10.31 9.39 9.13
C SER A 204 -10.00 9.68 7.65
N ARG A 205 -9.70 10.92 7.28
CA ARG A 205 -9.51 11.33 5.89
C ARG A 205 -8.57 12.53 5.75
N ALA A 206 -7.67 12.46 4.76
CA ALA A 206 -6.82 13.56 4.31
C ALA A 206 -7.08 13.83 2.82
N ASP A 207 -7.44 15.07 2.49
CA ASP A 207 -7.74 15.53 1.13
C ASP A 207 -6.66 16.48 0.60
N PHE A 208 -6.29 16.31 -0.66
CA PHE A 208 -5.27 17.09 -1.34
C PHE A 208 -5.76 17.56 -2.71
N LEU A 209 -5.42 18.80 -3.06
CA LEU A 209 -5.56 19.39 -4.39
C LEU A 209 -4.19 19.49 -5.03
N ILE A 210 -3.83 18.51 -5.85
CA ILE A 210 -2.49 18.43 -6.43
C ILE A 210 -2.52 18.95 -7.87
N ALA A 211 -1.84 20.07 -8.09
CA ALA A 211 -1.61 20.61 -9.42
C ALA A 211 -0.57 19.79 -10.18
N VAL A 212 -1.02 19.03 -11.19
CA VAL A 212 -0.17 18.25 -12.11
C VAL A 212 -0.27 18.89 -13.49
N THR A 213 0.75 19.68 -13.85
CA THR A 213 0.82 20.35 -15.14
C THR A 213 0.98 19.34 -16.28
N LYS A 214 0.75 19.77 -17.53
CA LYS A 214 0.86 18.90 -18.71
C LYS A 214 2.20 18.16 -18.74
N ARG A 215 2.16 16.84 -18.96
CA ARG A 215 3.36 15.97 -19.05
C ARG A 215 4.30 16.07 -17.84
N SER A 216 3.77 16.42 -16.68
CA SER A 216 4.54 16.49 -15.43
C SER A 216 4.15 15.37 -14.47
N SER A 217 4.95 15.23 -13.41
CA SER A 217 4.60 14.35 -12.30
C SER A 217 4.74 15.07 -10.96
N LYS A 218 3.89 14.70 -10.02
CA LYS A 218 3.95 15.12 -8.61
C LYS A 218 3.99 13.89 -7.72
N VAL A 219 4.66 14.02 -6.58
CA VAL A 219 4.85 12.90 -5.65
C VAL A 219 4.38 13.32 -4.27
N LEU A 220 3.51 12.52 -3.68
CA LEU A 220 3.12 12.57 -2.27
C LEU A 220 3.82 11.42 -1.54
N TYR A 221 4.54 11.73 -0.46
CA TYR A 221 5.10 10.71 0.43
C TYR A 221 4.25 10.64 1.70
N VAL A 222 3.93 9.43 2.12
CA VAL A 222 3.19 9.14 3.36
C VAL A 222 3.98 8.15 4.17
N GLU A 223 4.08 8.39 5.48
CA GLU A 223 4.74 7.50 6.43
C GLU A 223 3.74 7.13 7.53
N VAL A 224 3.56 5.83 7.82
CA VAL A 224 2.73 5.33 8.92
C VAL A 224 3.59 4.56 9.91
N GLY A 225 3.62 4.98 11.18
CA GLY A 225 4.47 4.35 12.20
C GLY A 225 4.01 4.63 13.64
N PRO A 226 4.80 4.27 14.66
CA PRO A 226 4.43 4.44 16.06
C PRO A 226 4.34 5.91 16.48
N GLU A 227 5.14 6.78 15.86
CA GLU A 227 5.25 8.19 16.21
C GLU A 227 5.16 9.06 14.95
N VAL A 228 4.79 10.33 15.13
CA VAL A 228 4.80 11.33 14.04
C VAL A 228 6.22 11.42 13.50
N ALA A 229 6.39 11.14 12.22
CA ALA A 229 7.67 11.28 11.56
C ALA A 229 7.98 12.77 11.31
N GLU A 230 9.26 13.09 11.19
CA GLU A 230 9.70 14.25 10.41
C GLU A 230 9.04 14.26 9.03
N THR A 231 8.89 15.43 8.42
CA THR A 231 8.23 15.60 7.13
C THR A 231 8.72 14.56 6.11
N PRO A 232 7.84 13.63 5.69
CA PRO A 232 8.17 12.63 4.70
C PRO A 232 8.69 13.28 3.42
N ASN A 233 9.71 12.68 2.82
CA ASN A 233 10.29 13.20 1.60
C ASN A 233 11.02 12.12 0.81
N ARG A 234 11.53 12.52 -0.36
CA ARG A 234 12.25 11.64 -1.28
C ARG A 234 13.47 10.97 -0.67
N ASP A 235 14.24 11.69 0.14
CA ASP A 235 15.50 11.21 0.68
C ASP A 235 15.25 10.19 1.80
N ARG A 236 14.26 10.44 2.65
CA ARG A 236 13.78 9.47 3.65
C ARG A 236 13.32 8.18 3.00
N PHE A 237 12.44 8.28 1.98
CA PHE A 237 11.97 7.11 1.22
C PHE A 237 13.13 6.33 0.58
N ARG A 238 14.07 7.03 -0.06
CA ARG A 238 15.25 6.42 -0.70
C ARG A 238 16.16 5.75 0.31
N ALA A 239 16.42 6.39 1.44
CA ALA A 239 17.25 5.84 2.51
C ALA A 239 16.60 4.58 3.10
N ALA A 240 15.31 4.61 3.38
CA ALA A 240 14.56 3.45 3.86
C ALA A 240 14.58 2.30 2.83
N ALA A 241 14.30 2.59 1.56
CA ALA A 241 14.36 1.60 0.49
C ALA A 241 15.76 0.97 0.31
N ALA A 242 16.82 1.78 0.39
CA ALA A 242 18.20 1.32 0.28
C ALA A 242 18.58 0.41 1.45
N ARG A 243 18.24 0.80 2.68
CA ARG A 243 18.52 0.03 3.90
C ARG A 243 17.71 -1.27 3.93
N ALA A 244 16.43 -1.23 3.57
CA ALA A 244 15.56 -2.41 3.47
C ALA A 244 16.13 -3.43 2.47
N ARG A 245 16.55 -2.97 1.28
CA ARG A 245 17.21 -3.84 0.29
C ARG A 245 18.53 -4.40 0.77
N PHE A 246 19.34 -3.58 1.44
CA PHE A 246 20.62 -4.04 1.97
C PHE A 246 20.43 -5.14 3.01
N ALA A 247 19.51 -4.94 3.96
CA ALA A 247 19.17 -5.94 4.97
C ALA A 247 18.61 -7.23 4.33
N MET A 248 17.73 -7.09 3.33
CA MET A 248 17.16 -8.23 2.63
C MET A 248 18.21 -9.03 1.85
N ARG A 249 19.17 -8.34 1.22
CA ARG A 249 20.32 -8.99 0.58
C ARG A 249 21.16 -9.77 1.59
N ALA A 250 21.39 -9.22 2.79
CA ALA A 250 22.09 -9.94 3.85
C ALA A 250 21.34 -11.21 4.26
N LYS A 251 20.01 -11.13 4.47
CA LYS A 251 19.18 -12.29 4.77
C LYS A 251 19.21 -13.37 3.69
N ARG A 252 19.11 -12.98 2.41
CA ARG A 252 19.17 -13.90 1.27
C ARG A 252 20.52 -14.60 1.09
N ARG A 253 21.60 -14.06 1.65
CA ARG A 253 22.93 -14.70 1.62
C ARG A 253 23.07 -15.86 2.62
N HIS A 254 22.10 -16.07 3.51
CA HIS A 254 22.11 -17.26 4.36
C HIS A 254 21.81 -18.51 3.52
N GLY A 255 22.58 -19.57 3.76
CA GLY A 255 22.45 -20.85 3.09
C GLY A 255 23.18 -20.94 1.74
N ALA A 256 23.12 -22.14 1.13
CA ALA A 256 23.73 -22.40 -0.16
C ALA A 256 22.96 -21.74 -1.31
N THR A 257 23.67 -21.43 -2.41
CA THR A 257 23.05 -20.99 -3.67
C THR A 257 23.07 -22.14 -4.66
N VAL A 258 21.90 -22.44 -5.24
CA VAL A 258 21.74 -23.49 -6.26
C VAL A 258 21.51 -22.81 -7.60
N HIS A 259 22.20 -23.29 -8.64
CA HIS A 259 22.05 -22.80 -10.00
C HIS A 259 21.97 -23.98 -10.97
N SER A 260 21.13 -23.86 -12.00
CA SER A 260 20.96 -24.83 -13.07
C SER A 260 21.02 -24.16 -14.45
N SER A 261 21.07 -24.94 -15.53
CA SER A 261 20.91 -24.42 -16.89
C SER A 261 19.46 -24.01 -17.23
N GLY A 262 18.48 -24.39 -16.40
CA GLY A 262 17.07 -24.11 -16.61
C GLY A 262 16.63 -22.77 -16.01
N ARG A 263 16.29 -21.79 -16.86
CA ARG A 263 15.87 -20.45 -16.42
C ARG A 263 14.67 -20.48 -15.47
N VAL A 264 13.63 -21.24 -15.80
CA VAL A 264 12.41 -21.34 -14.99
C VAL A 264 12.68 -21.95 -13.61
N PHE A 265 13.56 -22.95 -13.55
CA PHE A 265 13.97 -23.56 -12.27
C PHE A 265 14.74 -22.56 -11.40
N ASN A 266 15.66 -21.80 -12.00
CA ASN A 266 16.41 -20.76 -11.28
C ASN A 266 15.47 -19.66 -10.77
N ASP A 267 14.51 -19.23 -11.59
CA ASP A 267 13.50 -18.23 -11.19
C ASP A 267 12.66 -18.74 -10.00
N TRP A 268 12.27 -20.02 -10.01
CA TRP A 268 11.54 -20.65 -8.92
C TRP A 268 12.35 -20.75 -7.62
N VAL A 269 13.60 -21.21 -7.70
CA VAL A 269 14.51 -21.30 -6.53
C VAL A 269 14.81 -19.92 -5.95
N GLU A 270 15.08 -18.92 -6.78
CA GLU A 270 15.32 -17.56 -6.30
C GLU A 270 14.09 -16.95 -5.64
N ARG A 271 12.89 -17.25 -6.16
CA ARG A 271 11.63 -16.85 -5.51
C ARG A 271 11.46 -17.51 -4.15
N ALA A 272 11.65 -18.83 -4.05
CA ALA A 272 11.55 -19.57 -2.79
C ALA A 272 12.54 -19.03 -1.74
N ARG A 273 13.78 -18.71 -2.15
CA ARG A 273 14.77 -18.09 -1.26
C ARG A 273 14.35 -16.70 -0.78
N ALA A 274 13.77 -15.87 -1.66
CA ALA A 274 13.27 -14.56 -1.28
C ALA A 274 12.08 -14.66 -0.31
N ASP A 275 11.21 -15.66 -0.47
CA ASP A 275 10.05 -15.87 0.39
C ASP A 275 10.48 -16.39 1.77
N VAL A 276 11.41 -17.36 1.86
CA VAL A 276 11.98 -17.80 3.15
C VAL A 276 12.67 -16.64 3.87
N ALA A 277 13.50 -15.88 3.15
CA ALA A 277 14.24 -14.78 3.73
C ALA A 277 13.33 -13.63 4.21
N LEU A 278 12.18 -13.40 3.53
CA LEU A 278 11.15 -12.46 3.97
C LEU A 278 10.54 -12.91 5.33
N LEU A 279 10.26 -14.21 5.46
CA LEU A 279 9.65 -14.79 6.66
C LEU A 279 10.63 -14.90 7.85
N THR A 280 11.94 -14.91 7.59
CA THR A 280 12.96 -14.96 8.66
C THR A 280 13.08 -13.64 9.41
N THR A 281 12.89 -13.68 10.73
CA THR A 281 13.21 -12.59 11.67
C THR A 281 14.53 -12.92 12.39
N GLU A 282 15.36 -11.91 12.63
CA GLU A 282 16.57 -12.06 13.44
C GLU A 282 16.19 -11.87 14.91
N LEU A 283 16.28 -12.93 15.72
CA LEU A 283 16.03 -12.89 17.15
C LEU A 283 17.36 -12.95 17.93
N PRO A 284 17.38 -12.62 19.24
CA PRO A 284 18.57 -12.77 20.07
C PRO A 284 19.14 -14.21 20.08
N THR A 285 18.29 -15.21 19.83
CA THR A 285 18.67 -16.63 19.73
C THR A 285 19.10 -17.06 18.32
N GLY A 286 19.07 -16.17 17.33
CA GLY A 286 19.40 -16.45 15.93
C GLY A 286 18.20 -16.27 14.97
N PRO A 287 18.41 -16.51 13.67
CA PRO A 287 17.38 -16.36 12.66
C PRO A 287 16.27 -17.40 12.82
N TYR A 288 15.02 -16.95 12.89
CA TYR A 288 13.84 -17.80 13.02
C TYR A 288 12.82 -17.52 11.89
N PRO A 289 12.43 -18.52 11.09
CA PRO A 289 11.43 -18.35 10.05
C PRO A 289 10.01 -18.41 10.64
N TYR A 290 9.25 -17.34 10.45
CA TYR A 290 7.83 -17.34 10.77
C TYR A 290 7.02 -18.18 9.78
N ALA A 291 5.93 -18.79 10.24
CA ALA A 291 5.19 -19.77 9.45
C ALA A 291 4.36 -19.17 8.31
N GLY A 292 4.05 -17.87 8.32
CA GLY A 292 3.47 -17.19 7.16
C GLY A 292 2.74 -15.88 7.46
N ILE A 293 2.64 -15.01 6.44
CA ILE A 293 1.89 -13.74 6.51
C ILE A 293 0.48 -13.95 5.92
N PRO A 294 -0.58 -13.37 6.52
CA PRO A 294 -0.57 -12.60 7.77
C PRO A 294 -0.68 -13.45 9.04
N TRP A 295 -1.10 -14.71 8.95
CA TRP A 295 -1.72 -15.41 10.08
C TRP A 295 -0.77 -16.06 11.09
N PHE A 296 0.51 -16.21 10.77
CA PHE A 296 1.52 -16.87 11.61
C PHE A 296 2.88 -16.17 11.53
N SER A 297 2.86 -14.83 11.58
CA SER A 297 4.04 -13.98 11.50
C SER A 297 4.48 -13.47 12.88
N THR A 298 4.79 -14.39 13.80
CA THR A 298 5.05 -14.16 15.24
C THR A 298 6.20 -15.00 15.78
#